data_AF-A0A4U6MSJ8-F1
#
_entry.id   AF-A0A4U6MSJ8-F1
#
_cell.length_a   1.000
_cell.length_b   1.000
_cell.length_c   1.000
_cell.angle_alpha   90.00
_cell.angle_beta   90.00
_cell.angle_gamma   90.00
#
_symmetry.space_group_name_H-M   'P 1'
#
loop_
_entity.id
_entity.type
_entity.pdbx_description
1 polymer ?
#
loop_
_entity_poly.entity_id
_entity_poly.type
_entity_poly.pdbx_seq_one_letter_code
_entity_poly.pdbx_strand_id
1 'polypeptide(L)'
;DASIPLSRITPLLVGIVTRTTYLELLSEFPGALKHLISLCAASPMIASQLARYPLLLDELLDPNTLYQPTATDAYRDELRQYLLRVPE
;
A
#
# COMPACT_ATOMS: atom_id res chain seq x y z
N ASP A 1 -3.72 19.00 12.17
CA ASP A 1 -2.71 18.09 11.58
C ASP A 1 -2.94 17.70 10.13
N ALA A 2 -4.03 18.11 9.48
CA ALA A 2 -4.38 17.67 8.12
C ALA A 2 -3.40 18.07 7.00
N SER A 3 -2.56 19.10 7.20
CA SER A 3 -1.60 19.56 6.19
C SER A 3 -0.49 18.54 5.90
N ILE A 4 -0.03 17.80 6.91
CA ILE A 4 1.10 16.87 6.79
C ILE A 4 0.72 15.60 6.02
N PRO A 5 -0.39 14.88 6.34
CA PRO A 5 -0.81 13.72 5.55
C PRO A 5 -1.15 14.13 4.12
N LEU A 6 -1.81 15.27 3.93
CA LEU A 6 -2.18 15.75 2.59
C LEU A 6 -0.94 15.99 1.73
N SER A 7 0.07 16.70 2.23
CA SER A 7 1.31 16.95 1.48
C SER A 7 2.08 15.67 1.12
N ARG A 8 1.87 14.58 1.89
CA ARG A 8 2.48 13.26 1.64
C ARG A 8 1.67 12.40 0.67
N ILE A 9 0.34 12.53 0.67
CA ILE A 9 -0.57 11.77 -0.21
C ILE A 9 -0.63 12.39 -1.61
N THR A 10 -0.53 13.71 -1.75
CA THR A 10 -0.61 14.37 -3.07
C THR A 10 0.41 13.82 -4.08
N PRO A 11 1.70 13.62 -3.76
CA PRO A 11 2.65 13.01 -4.70
C PRO A 11 2.28 11.59 -5.11
N LEU A 12 1.72 10.80 -4.19
CA LEU A 12 1.21 9.46 -4.48
C LEU A 12 0.06 9.55 -5.50
N LEU A 13 -0.96 10.37 -5.22
CA LEU A 13 -2.11 10.53 -6.11
C LEU A 13 -1.70 11.03 -7.50
N VAL A 14 -0.79 12.00 -7.57
CA VAL A 14 -0.23 12.48 -8.85
C VAL A 14 0.49 11.36 -9.59
N GLY A 15 1.21 10.48 -8.89
CA GLY A 15 1.90 9.34 -9.48
C GLY A 15 0.96 8.25 -10.03
N ILE A 16 -0.25 8.12 -9.47
CA ILE A 16 -1.21 7.08 -9.87
C ILE A 16 -2.41 7.60 -10.67
N VAL A 17 -2.51 8.92 -10.90
CA VAL A 17 -3.71 9.53 -11.52
C VAL A 17 -4.04 8.96 -12.90
N THR A 18 -3.05 8.45 -13.64
CA THR A 18 -3.21 7.84 -14.96
C THR A 18 -3.57 6.34 -14.90
N ARG A 19 -3.60 5.74 -13.71
CA ARG A 19 -3.89 4.31 -13.47
C ARG A 19 -5.23 4.19 -12.76
N THR A 20 -6.31 4.11 -13.55
CA THR A 20 -7.69 4.11 -13.05
C THR A 20 -7.96 3.01 -12.03
N THR A 21 -7.36 1.83 -12.19
CA THR A 21 -7.53 0.70 -11.26
C THR A 21 -7.13 1.03 -9.82
N TYR A 22 -6.08 1.82 -9.60
CA TYR A 22 -5.71 2.23 -8.24
C TYR A 22 -6.64 3.30 -7.67
N LEU A 23 -7.20 4.16 -8.52
CA LEU A 23 -8.20 5.13 -8.09
C LEU A 23 -9.53 4.45 -7.74
N GLU A 24 -9.93 3.46 -8.54
CA GLU A 24 -11.08 2.59 -8.28
C GLU A 24 -10.90 1.85 -6.96
N LEU A 25 -9.73 1.24 -6.71
CA LEU A 25 -9.44 0.60 -5.42
C LEU A 25 -9.66 1.56 -4.24
N LEU A 26 -9.12 2.77 -4.31
CA LEU A 26 -9.29 3.76 -3.22
C LEU A 26 -10.74 4.25 -3.07
N SER A 27 -11.51 4.27 -4.17
CA SER A 27 -12.91 4.67 -4.17
C SER A 27 -13.84 3.56 -3.67
N GLU A 28 -13.56 2.30 -4.03
CA GLU A 28 -14.40 1.14 -3.73
C GLU A 28 -14.11 0.54 -2.35
N PHE A 29 -12.90 0.73 -1.82
CA PHE A 29 -12.48 0.19 -0.53
C PHE A 29 -12.14 1.31 0.48
N PRO A 30 -13.15 1.91 1.16
CA PRO A 30 -12.93 2.98 2.14
C PRO A 30 -11.98 2.60 3.29
N GLY A 31 -11.90 1.31 3.63
CA GLY A 31 -10.95 0.78 4.61
C GLY A 31 -9.50 1.00 4.18
N ALA A 32 -9.17 0.68 2.92
CA ALA A 32 -7.84 0.90 2.36
C ALA A 32 -7.47 2.38 2.34
N LEU A 33 -8.41 3.27 1.97
CA LEU A 33 -8.19 4.72 2.01
C LEU A 33 -7.91 5.22 3.44
N LYS A 34 -8.62 4.68 4.44
CA LYS A 34 -8.37 5.01 5.85
C LYS A 34 -6.97 4.56 6.30
N HIS A 35 -6.56 3.35 5.93
CA HIS A 35 -5.21 2.86 6.21
C HIS A 35 -4.14 3.71 5.51
N LEU A 36 -4.35 4.06 4.24
CA LEU A 36 -3.48 4.96 3.49
C LEU A 36 -3.25 6.28 4.22
N ILE A 37 -4.34 6.95 4.62
CA ILE A 37 -4.25 8.24 5.33
C ILE A 37 -3.52 8.09 6.67
N SER A 38 -3.86 7.05 7.44
CA SER A 38 -3.24 6.79 8.75
C SER A 38 -1.74 6.52 8.64
N LEU A 39 -1.33 5.69 7.68
CA LEU A 39 0.08 5.33 7.48
C LEU A 39 0.90 6.52 6.95
N CYS A 40 0.35 7.28 5.98
CA CYS A 40 1.00 8.48 5.45
C CYS A 40 1.12 9.59 6.51
N ALA A 41 0.15 9.70 7.43
CA ALA A 41 0.24 10.60 8.58
C ALA A 41 1.38 10.19 9.52
N ALA A 42 1.48 8.90 9.83
CA ALA A 42 2.43 8.36 10.79
C ALA A 42 3.88 8.31 10.26
N SER A 43 4.10 8.01 8.98
CA SER A 43 5.45 7.76 8.44
C SER A 43 5.68 8.37 7.06
N PRO A 44 6.65 9.29 6.91
CA PRO A 44 7.04 9.78 5.58
C PRO A 44 7.68 8.68 4.73
N MET A 45 8.34 7.70 5.34
CA MET A 45 8.96 6.59 4.62
C MET A 45 7.90 5.74 3.89
N ILE A 46 6.80 5.40 4.57
CA ILE A 46 5.71 4.63 3.97
C ILE A 46 5.04 5.42 2.84
N ALA A 47 4.80 6.72 3.04
CA ALA A 47 4.25 7.58 2.00
C ALA A 47 5.14 7.58 0.73
N SER A 48 6.47 7.72 0.89
CA SER A 48 7.41 7.65 -0.23
C SER A 48 7.45 6.27 -0.89
N GLN A 49 7.34 5.19 -0.10
CA GLN A 49 7.34 3.83 -0.63
C GLN A 49 6.09 3.55 -1.48
N LEU A 50 4.90 3.91 -1.00
CA LEU A 50 3.65 3.75 -1.74
C LEU A 50 3.61 4.61 -3.01
N ALA A 51 4.16 5.83 -2.97
CA ALA A 51 4.29 6.67 -4.16
C ALA A 51 5.24 6.06 -5.20
N ARG A 52 6.32 5.40 -4.78
CA ARG A 52 7.29 4.75 -5.68
C ARG A 52 6.78 3.40 -6.20
N TYR A 53 6.03 2.64 -5.39
CA TYR A 53 5.52 1.31 -5.73
C TYR A 53 4.01 1.22 -5.48
N PRO A 54 3.17 1.79 -6.37
CA PRO A 54 1.72 1.81 -6.20
C PRO A 54 1.03 0.45 -6.10
N LEU A 55 1.68 -0.63 -6.55
CA LEU A 55 1.15 -2.01 -6.38
C LEU A 55 0.92 -2.38 -4.92
N LEU A 56 1.65 -1.75 -3.99
CA LEU A 56 1.51 -1.98 -2.56
C LEU A 56 0.19 -1.42 -1.99
N LEU A 57 -0.60 -0.70 -2.78
CA LEU A 57 -1.97 -0.31 -2.38
C LEU A 57 -2.86 -1.53 -2.15
N ASP A 58 -2.58 -2.66 -2.81
CA ASP A 58 -3.31 -3.91 -2.64
C ASP A 58 -3.14 -4.48 -1.21
N GLU A 59 -1.98 -4.24 -0.58
CA GLU A 59 -1.72 -4.66 0.81
C GLU A 59 -2.59 -3.90 1.82
N LEU A 60 -3.18 -2.75 1.43
CA LEU A 60 -4.06 -1.97 2.30
C LEU A 60 -5.48 -2.57 2.41
N LEU A 61 -5.80 -3.57 1.59
CA LEU A 61 -7.11 -4.21 1.55
C LEU A 61 -7.34 -5.18 2.72
N ASP A 62 -6.28 -5.81 3.25
CA ASP A 62 -6.37 -6.75 4.37
C ASP A 62 -5.58 -6.23 5.60
N PRO A 63 -6.28 -5.70 6.62
CA PRO A 63 -5.63 -5.21 7.84
C PRO A 63 -4.91 -6.32 8.63
N ASN A 64 -5.32 -7.58 8.48
CA ASN A 64 -4.72 -8.68 9.23
C ASN A 64 -3.30 -8.93 8.77
N THR A 65 -3.03 -8.91 7.46
CA THR A 65 -1.68 -9.05 6.92
C THR A 65 -0.88 -7.76 7.00
N LEU A 66 -1.53 -6.60 6.84
CA LEU A 66 -0.88 -5.29 6.87
C LEU A 66 -0.16 -4.99 8.20
N TYR A 67 -0.76 -5.40 9.33
CA TYR A 67 -0.23 -5.13 10.66
C TYR A 67 0.33 -6.37 11.38
N GLN A 68 0.24 -7.56 10.78
CA GLN A 68 0.86 -8.77 11.30
C GLN A 68 1.95 -9.21 10.31
N PRO A 69 3.21 -8.85 10.56
CA PRO A 69 4.30 -9.28 9.72
C PRO A 69 4.37 -10.80 9.63
N THR A 70 4.81 -11.31 8.49
CA THR A 70 5.14 -12.72 8.29
C THR A 70 6.05 -13.21 9.42
N ALA A 71 5.75 -14.39 9.95
CA ALA A 71 6.59 -15.03 10.96
C ALA A 71 8.02 -15.21 10.43
N THR A 72 9.02 -15.08 11.32
CA THR A 72 10.44 -15.07 10.93
C THR A 72 10.89 -16.36 10.25
N ASP A 73 10.24 -17.48 10.55
CA ASP A 73 10.47 -18.79 9.96
C ASP A 73 9.67 -19.05 8.67
N ALA A 74 8.63 -18.25 8.39
CA ALA A 74 7.73 -18.43 7.24
C ALA A 74 8.15 -17.65 5.97
N TYR A 75 9.09 -16.71 6.05
CA TYR A 75 9.51 -15.89 4.91
C TYR A 75 9.92 -16.69 3.68
N ARG A 76 10.60 -17.84 3.87
CA ARG A 76 11.04 -18.69 2.76
C ARG A 76 9.87 -19.30 2.00
N ASP A 77 8.83 -19.70 2.73
CA ASP A 77 7.68 -20.37 2.16
C ASP A 77 6.73 -19.37 1.49
N GLU A 78 6.51 -18.20 2.11
CA GLU A 78 5.79 -17.09 1.47
C GLU A 78 6.45 -16.63 0.17
N LEU A 79 7.79 -16.50 0.15
CA LEU A 79 8.51 -16.11 -1.06
C LEU A 79 8.36 -17.15 -2.17
N ARG A 80 8.44 -18.45 -1.83
CA ARG A 80 8.21 -19.53 -2.79
C ARG A 80 6.81 -19.46 -3.37
N GLN A 81 5.80 -19.30 -2.51
CA GLN A 81 4.41 -19.20 -2.94
C GLN A 81 4.19 -17.99 -3.85
N TYR A 82 4.81 -16.84 -3.54
CA TYR A 82 4.76 -15.66 -4.39
C TYR A 82 5.37 -15.92 -5.77
N LEU A 83 6.50 -16.63 -5.85
CA LEU A 83 7.21 -16.87 -7.12
C LEU A 83 6.50 -17.87 -8.04
N LEU A 84 5.58 -18.70 -7.53
CA LEU A 84 4.79 -19.61 -8.37
C LEU A 84 3.93 -18.88 -9.43
N ARG A 85 3.61 -17.60 -9.20
CA ARG A 85 2.80 -16.80 -10.14
C ARG A 85 3.64 -15.97 -11.13
N VAL A 86 4.97 -16.04 -11.04
CA VAL A 86 5.87 -15.30 -11.94
C VAL A 86 6.29 -16.26 -13.07
N PRO A 87 5.88 -16.00 -14.34
CA PRO A 87 6.34 -16.81 -15.47
C PRO A 87 7.84 -16.63 -15.71
N GLU A 88 8.49 -17.64 -16.29
CA GLU A 88 9.94 -17.66 -16.63
C GLU A 88 10.37 -16.50 -17.54
#